data_AF-A0A450ZV84-F1
#
_entry.id   AF-A0A450ZV84-F1
#
_cell.length_a   1.000
_cell.length_b   1.000
_cell.length_c   1.000
_cell.angle_alpha   90.00
_cell.angle_beta   90.00
_cell.angle_gamma   90.00
#
_symmetry.space_group_name_H-M   'P 1'
#
loop_
_entity.id
_entity.type
_entity.pdbx_description
1 polymer ?
#
loop_
_entity_poly.entity_id
_entity_poly.type
_entity_poly.pdbx_seq_one_letter_code
_entity_poly.pdbx_strand_id
1 'polypeptide(L)' 'MGIGNVGPSGFMLGFALLTPQPRGVRLEFQVVAVNKTGEGKPSNRVLAML' A
#
# COMPACT_ATOMS: atom_id res chain seq x y z
N MET A 1 -6.28 -3.51 -10.72
CA MET A 1 -4.82 -3.66 -10.48
C MET A 1 -4.14 -2.42 -11.04
N GLY A 2 -3.82 -1.44 -10.18
CA GLY A 2 -3.16 -0.20 -10.61
C GLY A 2 -1.66 -0.43 -10.70
N ILE A 3 -1.06 -0.10 -11.84
CA ILE A 3 0.38 -0.15 -12.08
C ILE A 3 0.96 1.23 -11.76
N GLY A 4 1.91 1.28 -10.81
CA GLY A 4 2.62 2.51 -10.45
C GLY A 4 3.55 2.96 -11.59
N ASN A 5 3.69 4.28 -11.78
CA ASN A 5 4.59 4.86 -12.77
C ASN A 5 5.95 5.14 -12.10
N VAL A 6 7.05 4.86 -12.80
CA VAL A 6 8.41 5.04 -12.27
C VAL A 6 8.87 6.46 -12.56
N GLY A 7 9.11 7.24 -11.51
CA GLY A 7 9.67 8.59 -11.64
C GLY A 7 11.17 8.56 -11.98
N PRO A 8 11.73 9.70 -12.45
CA PRO A 8 13.12 9.79 -12.92
C PRO A 8 14.17 9.50 -11.84
N SER A 9 13.79 9.45 -10.56
CA SER A 9 14.64 9.09 -9.43
C SER A 9 14.67 7.60 -9.08
N GLY A 10 14.02 6.74 -9.88
CA GLY A 10 13.93 5.29 -9.60
C GLY A 10 12.95 4.95 -8.47
N PHE A 11 12.24 5.93 -7.90
CA PHE A 11 11.14 5.71 -6.96
C PHE A 11 9.83 5.42 -7.71
N MET A 12 9.17 4.30 -7.38
CA MET A 12 7.85 3.97 -7.88
C MET A 12 6.78 4.45 -6.90
N LEU A 13 6.03 5.48 -7.25
CA LEU A 13 4.81 5.86 -6.53
C LEU A 13 3.66 5.01 -7.07
N GLY A 14 3.32 3.95 -6.34
CA GLY A 14 2.15 3.12 -6.60
C GLY A 14 0.98 3.52 -5.71
N PHE A 15 -0.23 3.59 -6.27
CA PHE A 15 -1.47 3.62 -5.50
C PHE A 15 -2.22 2.32 -5.73
N ALA A 16 -2.77 1.74 -4.66
CA ALA A 16 -3.59 0.55 -4.71
C ALA A 16 -5.02 0.91 -4.29
N LEU A 17 -5.98 0.64 -5.18
CA LEU A 17 -7.39 0.70 -4.86
C LEU A 17 -7.81 -0.68 -4.34
N LEU A 18 -8.13 -0.75 -3.04
CA LEU A 18 -8.66 -1.95 -2.40
C LEU A 18 -10.17 -1.92 -2.53
N THR A 19 -10.78 -2.85 -3.26
CA THR A 19 -12.23 -2.94 -3.44
C THR A 19 -12.68 -4.41 -3.48
N PRO A 20 -13.84 -4.77 -2.92
CA PRO A 20 -14.75 -3.92 -2.14
C PRO A 20 -14.22 -3.69 -0.73
N GLN A 21 -14.55 -2.53 -0.15
CA GLN A 21 -14.23 -2.23 1.24
C GLN A 21 -15.46 -2.48 2.12
N PRO A 22 -15.33 -3.20 3.24
CA PRO A 22 -16.41 -3.32 4.21
C PRO A 22 -16.73 -1.93 4.78
N ARG A 23 -18.03 -1.62 4.87
CA ARG A 23 -18.55 -0.35 5.39
C ARG A 23 -18.89 -0.46 6.86
N GLY A 24 -18.80 0.65 7.59
CA GLY A 24 -19.13 0.73 9.02
C GLY A 24 -18.09 0.06 9.91
N VAL A 25 -16.90 -0.26 9.39
CA VAL A 25 -15.81 -0.88 10.15
C VAL A 25 -14.54 -0.05 10.06
N ARG A 26 -13.70 -0.16 11.10
CA ARG A 26 -12.38 0.46 11.12
C ARG A 26 -11.36 -0.50 10.52
N LEU A 27 -10.63 -0.03 9.52
CA LEU A 27 -9.56 -0.80 8.89
C LEU A 27 -8.20 -0.18 9.24
N GLU A 28 -7.20 -1.04 9.44
CA GLU A 28 -5.81 -0.67 9.63
C GLU A 28 -5.01 -1.13 8.41
N PHE A 29 -4.34 -0.19 7.75
CA PHE A 29 -3.53 -0.43 6.57
C PHE A 29 -2.06 -0.21 6.89
N GLN A 30 -1.19 -1.07 6.34
CA GLN A 30 0.25 -0.87 6.32
C GLN A 30 0.79 -1.36 4.97
N VAL A 31 1.87 -0.75 4.50
CA VAL A 31 2.55 -1.12 3.26
C VAL A 31 3.86 -1.82 3.61
N VAL A 32 4.12 -2.95 2.97
CA VAL A 32 5.38 -3.70 3.09
C VAL A 32 6.00 -3.79 1.72
N ALA A 33 7.27 -3.37 1.60
CA ALA A 33 8.04 -3.57 0.39
C ALA A 33 8.55 -5.02 0.36
N VAL A 34 8.38 -5.73 -0.75
CA VAL A 34 8.86 -7.11 -0.91
C VAL A 34 9.92 -7.14 -2.00
N ASN A 35 11.06 -7.79 -1.74
CA ASN A 35 12.13 -8.02 -2.71
C ASN A 35 12.58 -9.50 -2.69
N LYS A 36 13.62 -9.83 -3.46
CA LYS A 36 14.17 -11.20 -3.54
C LYS A 36 14.63 -11.75 -2.19
N THR A 37 15.07 -10.90 -1.27
CA THR A 37 15.59 -11.28 0.05
C THR A 37 14.47 -11.40 1.08
N GLY A 38 13.29 -10.85 0.80
CA GLY A 38 12.09 -10.98 1.62
C GLY A 38 11.36 -9.66 1.82
N GLU A 39 10.64 -9.58 2.94
CA GLU A 39 9.88 -8.40 3.34
C GLU A 39 10.79 -7.35 3.98
N GLY A 40 10.66 -6.11 3.53
CA GLY A 40 11.25 -4.95 4.18
C GLY A 40 10.48 -4.52 5.42
N LYS A 41 10.96 -3.47 6.08
CA LYS A 41 10.28 -2.89 7.25
C LYS A 41 8.88 -2.38 6.86
N PRO A 42 7.82 -2.69 7.63
CA PRO A 42 6.50 -2.12 7.41
C PRO A 42 6.48 -0.60 7.52
N SER A 43 5.60 0.04 6.74
CA SER A 43 5.32 1.47 6.83
C SER A 43 4.60 1.84 8.12
N ASN A 44 4.42 3.15 8.35
CA ASN A 44 3.47 3.63 9.34
C ASN A 44 2.08 3.07 9.05
N ARG A 45 1.36 2.73 10.11
CA ARG A 45 0.00 2.22 10.03
C ARG A 45 -0.99 3.38 9.86
N VAL A 46 -1.99 3.18 9.01
CA VAL A 46 -3.05 4.14 8.70
C VAL A 46 -4.38 3.53 9.08
N LEU A 47 -5.14 4.25 9.91
CA LEU A 47 -6.49 3.85 10.30
C LEU A 47 -7.50 4.61 9.44
N ALA A 48 -8.39 3.89 8.75
CA ALA A 48 -9.47 4.47 7.98
C ALA A 48 -10.82 3.95 8.47
N MET A 49 -11.83 4.80 8.41
CA MET A 49 -13.24 4.46 8.63
C MET A 49 -13.98 4.67 7.31
N LEU A 50 -14.74 3.67 6.86
CA LEU A 50 -15.32 3.59 5.52
C LEU A 50 -16.83 3.32 5.58
#